data_AF-A0A9W8LSV7-F1
#
_entry.id   AF-A0A9W8LSV7-F1
#
_cell.length_a   1.000
_cell.length_b   1.000
_cell.length_c   1.000
_cell.angle_alpha   90.00
_cell.angle_beta   90.00
_cell.angle_gamma   90.00
#
_symmetry.space_group_name_H-M   'P 1'
#
loop_
_entity.id
_entity.type
_entity.pdbx_description
1 polymer ?
#
loop_
_entity_poly.entity_id
_entity_poly.type
_entity_poly.pdbx_seq_one_letter_code
_entity_poly.pdbx_strand_id
1 'polypeptide(L)'
;MCTNIPVFKMRVSSVRRRYSDFEWFRDRLEREASRVNIPPLPGKVFTNRFDENVIETRREGLQRFLQIVAGHPLLQTGSKVLVAFIQDPDFSKEKYSNYVASKSKAYYP
;
A
#
# COMPACT_ATOMS: atom_id res chain seq x y z
N MET A 1 -5.99 10.30 4.15
CA MET A 1 -6.56 10.26 2.78
C MET A 1 -8.04 10.60 2.87
N CYS A 2 -8.53 11.50 2.03
CA CYS A 2 -9.96 11.66 1.76
C CYS A 2 -10.28 11.00 0.42
N THR A 3 -11.42 10.30 0.32
CA THR A 3 -11.82 9.60 -0.91
C THR A 3 -13.34 9.41 -0.97
N ASN A 4 -13.89 9.40 -2.19
CA ASN A 4 -15.26 9.02 -2.50
C ASN A 4 -15.35 7.67 -3.24
N ILE A 5 -14.22 6.97 -3.40
CA ILE A 5 -14.15 5.68 -4.11
C ILE A 5 -14.86 4.60 -3.26
N PRO A 6 -15.84 3.85 -3.82
CA PRO A 6 -16.69 2.94 -3.04
C PRO A 6 -16.00 1.79 -2.32
N VAL A 7 -14.82 1.35 -2.78
CA VAL A 7 -14.06 0.25 -2.14
C VAL A 7 -13.58 0.62 -0.74
N PHE A 8 -13.46 1.93 -0.46
CA PHE A 8 -13.02 2.46 0.82
C PHE A 8 -14.22 2.76 1.71
N LYS A 9 -14.28 2.11 2.87
CA LYS A 9 -15.42 2.24 3.80
C LYS A 9 -15.45 3.63 4.44
N MET A 10 -14.27 4.15 4.80
CA MET A 10 -14.15 5.48 5.38
C MET A 10 -13.90 6.53 4.30
N ARG A 11 -14.65 7.63 4.32
CA ARG A 11 -14.43 8.77 3.42
C ARG A 11 -13.17 9.57 3.78
N VAL A 12 -12.78 9.52 5.05
CA VAL A 12 -11.56 10.14 5.56
C VAL A 12 -10.88 9.13 6.48
N SER A 13 -9.62 8.80 6.21
CA SER A 13 -8.78 7.96 7.07
C SER A 13 -7.44 8.64 7.34
N SER A 14 -6.90 8.43 8.53
CA SER A 14 -5.53 8.83 8.90
C SER A 14 -4.84 7.65 9.53
N VAL A 15 -3.77 7.15 8.91
CA VAL A 15 -2.99 6.00 9.37
C VAL A 15 -1.51 6.30 9.25
N ARG A 16 -0.70 5.69 10.11
CA ARG A 16 0.76 5.78 10.05
C ARG A 16 1.35 4.54 9.38
N ARG A 17 2.26 4.76 8.43
CA ARG A 17 2.99 3.70 7.71
C ARG A 17 4.46 4.07 7.62
N ARG A 18 5.33 3.10 7.85
CA ARG A 18 6.78 3.23 7.64
C ARG A 18 7.11 2.92 6.19
N TYR A 19 8.25 3.42 5.70
CA TYR A 19 8.72 3.13 4.34
C TYR A 19 8.80 1.62 4.05
N SER A 20 9.27 0.81 5.01
CA SER A 20 9.32 -0.65 4.88
C SER A 20 7.94 -1.29 4.68
N ASP A 21 6.87 -0.67 5.19
CA ASP A 21 5.51 -1.16 4.99
C ASP A 21 5.08 -0.90 3.55
N PHE A 22 5.49 0.21 2.95
CA PHE A 22 5.28 0.50 1.54
C PHE A 22 6.06 -0.46 0.62
N GLU A 23 7.30 -0.84 0.99
CA GLU A 23 8.06 -1.85 0.23
C GLU A 23 7.30 -3.17 0.19
N TRP A 24 6.88 -3.68 1.36
CA TRP A 24 6.08 -4.90 1.44
C TRP A 24 4.77 -4.78 0.67
N PHE A 25 4.10 -3.63 0.77
CA PHE A 25 2.83 -3.39 0.11
C PHE A 25 2.96 -3.38 -1.41
N ARG A 26 3.96 -2.70 -1.96
CA ARG A 26 4.28 -2.72 -3.40
C ARG A 26 4.52 -4.15 -3.87
N ASP A 27 5.41 -4.88 -3.20
CA ASP A 27 5.73 -6.26 -3.56
C ASP A 27 4.50 -7.17 -3.52
N ARG A 28 3.57 -6.90 -2.60
CA ARG A 28 2.31 -7.64 -2.49
C ARG A 28 1.38 -7.33 -3.66
N LEU A 29 1.25 -6.07 -4.05
CA LEU A 29 0.46 -5.66 -5.22
C LEU A 29 0.99 -6.27 -6.51
N GLU A 30 2.32 -6.30 -6.69
CA GLU A 30 2.95 -6.92 -7.88
C GLU A 30 2.61 -8.41 -7.98
N ARG A 31 2.52 -9.12 -6.85
CA ARG A 31 2.12 -10.53 -6.81
C ARG A 31 0.62 -10.74 -7.02
N GLU A 32 -0.22 -9.82 -6.57
CA GLU A 32 -1.69 -9.93 -6.68
C GLU A 32 -2.21 -9.49 -8.05
N ALA A 33 -1.51 -8.59 -8.74
CA ALA A 33 -1.95 -7.95 -9.97
C ALA A 33 -0.86 -7.97 -11.05
N SER A 34 -0.50 -9.16 -11.54
CA SER A 34 0.57 -9.34 -12.55
C SER A 34 0.38 -8.59 -13.87
N ARG A 35 -0.85 -8.13 -14.16
CA ARG A 35 -1.19 -7.34 -15.36
C ARG A 35 -1.12 -5.83 -15.14
N VAL A 36 -0.84 -5.39 -13.91
CA VAL A 36 -0.77 -3.96 -13.54
C VAL A 36 0.68 -3.60 -13.27
N ASN A 37 1.16 -2.55 -13.94
CA ASN A 37 2.48 -1.99 -13.64
C ASN A 37 2.38 -1.15 -12.37
N ILE A 38 2.97 -1.63 -11.28
CA ILE A 38 2.94 -0.95 -9.98
C ILE A 38 3.98 0.18 -9.97
N PRO A 39 3.60 1.42 -9.63
CA PRO A 39 4.54 2.53 -9.63
C PRO A 39 5.73 2.29 -8.68
N PRO A 40 6.92 2.81 -9.00
CA PRO A 40 8.07 2.68 -8.12
C PRO A 40 7.88 3.49 -6.83
N LEU A 41 8.51 3.04 -5.75
CA LEU A 41 8.62 3.84 -4.53
C LEU A 41 9.75 4.87 -4.66
N PRO A 42 9.68 6.01 -3.96
CA PRO A 42 10.80 6.94 -3.89
C PRO A 42 12.03 6.22 -3.34
N GLY A 43 13.20 6.49 -3.92
CA GLY A 43 14.42 5.73 -3.65
C GLY A 43 14.82 5.64 -2.17
N LYS A 44 15.52 4.56 -1.82
CA LYS A 44 16.18 4.43 -0.52
C LYS A 44 17.25 5.51 -0.41
N VAL A 45 17.11 6.37 0.59
CA VAL A 45 18.08 7.44 0.84
C VAL A 45 19.06 6.92 1.89
N PHE A 46 20.31 6.73 1.47
CA PHE A 46 21.37 6.15 2.29
C PHE A 46 22.23 7.22 2.99
N THR A 47 22.22 8.47 2.51
CA THR A 47 22.96 9.61 3.07
C THR A 47 22.00 10.75 3.41
N ASN A 48 22.26 11.53 4.47
CA ASN A 48 21.39 12.63 4.91
C ASN A 48 19.90 12.25 5.07
N ARG A 49 19.61 11.03 5.55
CA ARG A 49 18.25 10.48 5.65
C ARG A 49 17.28 11.25 6.56
N PHE A 50 17.81 12.18 7.36
CA PHE A 50 17.06 13.04 8.28
C PHE A 50 16.98 14.49 7.78
N ASP A 51 17.50 14.79 6.60
CA ASP A 51 17.32 16.08 5.95
C ASP A 51 15.84 16.29 5.63
N GLU A 52 15.32 17.47 5.94
CA GLU A 52 13.91 17.80 5.74
C GLU A 52 13.51 17.67 4.26
N ASN A 53 14.38 18.03 3.32
CA ASN A 53 14.10 17.91 1.89
C ASN A 53 13.98 16.45 1.47
N VAL A 54 14.82 15.57 2.05
CA VAL A 54 14.76 14.12 1.83
C VAL A 54 13.46 13.54 2.37
N ILE A 55 13.07 13.94 3.58
CA ILE A 55 11.83 13.51 4.22
C ILE A 55 10.63 13.95 3.38
N GLU A 56 10.60 15.20 2.94
CA GLU A 56 9.48 15.77 2.20
C GLU A 56 9.37 15.16 0.80
N THR A 57 10.48 15.05 0.06
CA THR A 57 10.51 14.38 -1.25
C THR A 57 10.00 12.94 -1.15
N ARG A 58 10.39 12.22 -0.08
CA ARG A 58 9.89 10.87 0.19
C ARG A 58 8.40 10.89 0.50
N ARG A 59 7.92 11.82 1.33
CA ARG A 59 6.50 11.96 1.69
C ARG A 59 5.65 12.19 0.44
N GLU A 60 6.06 13.09 -0.45
CA GLU A 60 5.41 13.38 -1.72
C GLU A 60 5.40 12.16 -2.65
N GLY A 61 6.54 11.47 -2.79
CA GLY A 61 6.65 10.26 -3.59
C GLY A 61 5.72 9.14 -3.10
N LEU A 62 5.65 8.92 -1.78
CA LEU A 62 4.74 7.95 -1.17
C LEU A 62 3.26 8.36 -1.33
N GLN A 63 2.96 9.65 -1.23
CA GLN A 63 1.61 10.16 -1.48
C GLN A 63 1.19 9.91 -2.93
N ARG A 64 2.05 10.21 -3.90
CA ARG A 64 1.79 9.98 -5.32
C ARG A 64 1.59 8.49 -5.62
N PHE A 65 2.44 7.64 -5.05
CA PHE A 65 2.29 6.18 -5.13
C PHE A 65 0.89 5.75 -4.65
N LEU A 66 0.43 6.23 -3.49
CA LEU A 66 -0.89 5.88 -2.97
C LEU A 66 -2.04 6.38 -3.82
N GLN A 67 -1.95 7.61 -4.35
CA GLN A 67 -3.00 8.15 -5.22
C GLN A 67 -3.18 7.30 -6.48
N ILE A 68 -2.08 6.89 -7.12
CA ILE A 68 -2.10 6.04 -8.31
C ILE A 68 -2.70 4.67 -7.96
N VAL A 69 -2.18 4.02 -6.93
CA VAL A 69 -2.57 2.66 -6.55
C VAL A 69 -4.03 2.60 -6.07
N ALA A 70 -4.45 3.56 -5.23
CA ALA A 70 -5.81 3.62 -4.71
C ALA A 70 -6.84 3.94 -5.80
N GLY A 71 -6.46 4.70 -6.83
CA GLY A 71 -7.31 5.04 -7.96
C GLY A 71 -7.42 3.93 -9.02
N HIS A 72 -6.58 2.90 -8.98
CA HIS A 72 -6.51 1.90 -10.05
C HIS A 72 -7.60 0.83 -9.91
N PRO A 73 -8.57 0.70 -10.85
CA PRO A 73 -9.72 -0.19 -10.70
C PRO A 73 -9.34 -1.66 -10.46
N LEU A 74 -8.35 -2.19 -11.21
CA LEU A 74 -7.91 -3.58 -11.04
C LEU A 74 -7.24 -3.85 -9.68
N LEU A 75 -6.65 -2.83 -9.06
CA LEU A 75 -6.07 -2.99 -7.72
C LEU A 75 -7.15 -2.87 -6.65
N GLN A 76 -8.18 -2.04 -6.88
CA GLN A 76 -9.36 -1.94 -6.02
C GLN A 76 -10.11 -3.26 -5.93
N THR A 77 -10.28 -3.97 -7.05
CA THR A 77 -11.00 -5.26 -7.07
C THR A 77 -10.10 -6.46 -6.81
N GLY A 78 -8.83 -6.38 -7.22
CA GLY A 78 -7.90 -7.51 -7.20
C GLY A 78 -7.03 -7.61 -5.95
N SER A 79 -6.83 -6.51 -5.20
CA SER A 79 -5.97 -6.55 -4.02
C SER A 79 -6.72 -6.94 -2.74
N LYS A 80 -6.12 -7.85 -1.99
CA LYS A 80 -6.60 -8.25 -0.65
C LYS A 80 -6.12 -7.33 0.46
N VAL A 81 -5.15 -6.45 0.16
CA VAL A 81 -4.41 -5.67 1.17
C VAL A 81 -4.55 -4.16 0.97
N LEU A 82 -4.98 -3.68 -0.20
CA LEU A 82 -5.09 -2.25 -0.54
C LEU A 82 -5.92 -1.45 0.49
N VAL A 83 -7.16 -1.88 0.74
CA VAL A 83 -8.08 -1.15 1.63
C VAL A 83 -7.52 -1.10 3.05
N ALA A 84 -7.01 -2.23 3.53
CA ALA A 84 -6.39 -2.33 4.85
C ALA A 84 -5.15 -1.44 4.98
N PHE A 85 -4.28 -1.43 3.97
CA PHE A 85 -3.09 -0.58 3.99
C PHE A 85 -3.45 0.90 4.13
N ILE A 86 -4.54 1.35 3.52
CA ILE A 86 -4.99 2.75 3.52
C ILE A 86 -5.86 3.12 4.74
N GLN A 87 -6.59 2.17 5.33
CA GLN A 87 -7.62 2.47 6.34
C GLN A 87 -7.44 1.78 7.70
N ASP A 88 -6.72 0.66 7.80
CA ASP A 88 -6.57 -0.07 9.08
C ASP A 88 -5.52 0.63 9.97
N PRO A 89 -5.86 1.28 11.09
CA PRO A 89 -4.88 1.89 11.98
C PRO A 89 -3.88 0.84 12.54
N ASP A 90 -4.32 -0.40 12.69
CA ASP A 90 -3.57 -1.51 13.29
C ASP A 90 -2.97 -2.46 12.23
N PHE A 91 -2.69 -1.93 11.04
CA PHE A 91 -2.05 -2.68 9.97
C PHE A 91 -0.67 -3.19 10.41
N SER A 92 -0.42 -4.49 10.19
CA SER A 92 0.92 -5.07 10.20
C SER A 92 1.11 -6.02 9.03
N LYS A 93 2.31 -6.02 8.46
CA LYS A 93 2.65 -6.89 7.32
C LYS A 93 2.56 -8.37 7.69
N GLU A 94 2.82 -8.74 8.94
CA GLU A 94 2.71 -10.11 9.45
C GLU A 94 1.24 -10.57 9.47
N LYS A 95 0.34 -9.74 10.03
CA LYS A 95 -1.11 -9.99 10.07
C LYS A 95 -1.66 -10.24 8.67
N TYR A 96 -1.31 -9.36 7.72
CA TYR A 96 -1.83 -9.45 6.36
C TYR A 96 -1.14 -10.52 5.50
N SER A 97 0.12 -10.86 5.77
CA SER A 97 0.78 -12.02 5.14
C SER A 97 0.08 -13.33 5.55
N ASN A 98 -0.24 -13.50 6.83
CA ASN A 98 -0.97 -14.66 7.34
C ASN A 98 -2.41 -14.73 6.79
N TYR A 99 -3.11 -13.60 6.76
CA TYR A 99 -4.46 -13.50 6.18
C TYR A 99 -4.48 -13.91 4.70
N VAL A 100 -3.52 -13.44 3.92
CA VAL A 100 -3.40 -13.82 2.51
C VAL A 100 -3.14 -15.32 2.36
N ALA A 101 -2.22 -15.87 3.15
CA ALA A 101 -1.83 -17.28 3.08
C ALA A 101 -2.98 -18.22 3.49
N SER A 102 -3.80 -17.84 4.48
CA SER A 102 -4.96 -18.62 4.88
C SER A 102 -6.04 -18.63 3.79
N LYS A 103 -6.26 -17.50 3.12
CA LYS A 103 -7.22 -17.42 2.00
C LYS A 103 -6.76 -18.13 0.73
N SER A 104 -5.46 -18.27 0.48
CA SER A 104 -4.98 -19.07 -0.66
C SER A 104 -5.15 -20.57 -0.43
N LYS A 105 -4.95 -21.06 0.80
CA LYS A 105 -5.18 -22.47 1.15
C LYS A 105 -6.66 -22.86 1.10
N ALA A 106 -7.57 -21.93 1.40
CA ALA A 106 -9.00 -22.18 1.35
C ALA A 106 -9.58 -22.29 -0.07
N TYR A 107 -8.81 -21.94 -1.12
CA TYR A 107 -9.29 -21.92 -2.52
C TYR A 107 -8.83 -23.13 -3.36
N TYR A 108 -7.87 -23.92 -2.88
CA TYR A 108 -7.44 -25.16 -3.54
C TYR A 108 -7.61 -26.34 -2.57
N PRO A 109 -8.55 -27.27 -2.83
CA PRO A 109 -8.60 -28.57 -2.15
C PRO A 109 -7.43 -29.47 -2.56
#